data_AF-A0A803K480-F1
#
_entry.id   AF-A0A803K480-F1
#
_cell.length_a   1.000
_cell.length_b   1.000
_cell.length_c   1.000
_cell.angle_alpha   90.00
_cell.angle_beta   90.00
_cell.angle_gamma   90.00
#
_symmetry.space_group_name_H-M   'P 1'
#
loop_
_entity.id
_entity.type
_entity.pdbx_description
1 polymer ?
#
loop_
_entity_poly.entity_id
_entity_poly.type
_entity_poly.pdbx_seq_one_letter_code
_entity_poly.pdbx_strand_id
1 'polypeptide(L)'
;MVRGTGDGWCRGSHSPVRISGRGQTVGSGRSGSKALRIKKKQQDVLGFLHAVKIEFEEKDIAANEENRKWMRENIPEHCRPTSGNSLPPQIFNDSQYCGDYDAFFEARENNAVYAFLGLTAPPGSKEAEALAKKNAESS
;
A
#
# COMPACT_ATOMS: atom_id res chain seq x y z
N MET A 1 11.56 -2.04 44.67
CA MET A 1 12.56 -2.79 43.87
C MET A 1 11.85 -3.96 43.20
N VAL A 2 11.52 -3.84 41.91
CA VAL A 2 11.61 -4.89 40.88
C VAL A 2 11.32 -4.19 39.55
N ARG A 3 12.33 -4.20 38.70
CA ARG A 3 12.26 -3.83 37.29
C ARG A 3 11.69 -5.04 36.54
N GLY A 4 10.71 -4.80 35.68
CA GLY A 4 10.36 -5.68 34.56
C GLY A 4 10.03 -4.76 33.39
N THR A 5 11.01 -4.25 32.62
CA THR A 5 11.46 -4.81 31.34
C THR A 5 10.37 -5.55 30.58
N GLY A 6 9.82 -4.89 29.56
CA GLY A 6 9.11 -5.54 28.48
C GLY A 6 7.95 -4.74 27.92
N ASP A 7 8.18 -3.54 27.40
CA ASP A 7 7.36 -3.01 26.28
C ASP A 7 7.62 -3.91 25.07
N GLY A 8 7.13 -5.15 25.15
CA GLY A 8 7.00 -6.05 24.04
C GLY A 8 5.90 -5.48 23.17
N TRP A 9 6.29 -4.63 22.22
CA TRP A 9 5.51 -4.43 21.02
C TRP A 9 5.15 -5.84 20.54
N CYS A 10 3.86 -6.17 20.57
CA CYS A 10 3.36 -7.36 19.91
C CYS A 10 3.76 -7.22 18.45
N ARG A 11 4.92 -7.82 18.08
CA ARG A 11 5.23 -8.23 16.73
C ARG A 11 4.23 -9.35 16.41
N GLY A 12 2.97 -8.97 16.23
CA GLY A 12 2.09 -9.74 15.38
C GLY A 12 2.84 -9.88 14.08
N SER A 13 3.03 -11.11 13.65
CA SER A 13 3.69 -11.52 12.42
C SER A 13 2.91 -11.02 11.20
N HIS A 14 2.71 -9.72 11.08
CA HIS A 14 2.14 -9.11 9.89
C HIS A 14 3.30 -8.94 8.93
N SER A 15 3.22 -9.69 7.85
CA SER A 15 4.11 -9.50 6.72
C SER A 15 3.99 -8.06 6.21
N PRO A 16 5.09 -7.49 5.69
CA PRO A 16 5.06 -6.13 5.15
C PRO A 16 4.15 -6.05 3.92
N VAL A 17 3.44 -4.93 3.79
CA VAL A 17 2.65 -4.60 2.59
C VAL A 17 3.58 -4.56 1.38
N ARG A 18 3.21 -5.19 0.26
CA ARG A 18 4.01 -5.14 -0.97
C ARG A 18 3.45 -4.10 -1.92
N ILE A 19 4.32 -3.22 -2.41
CA ILE A 19 3.95 -2.24 -3.43
C ILE A 19 4.78 -2.50 -4.69
N SER A 20 4.12 -2.60 -5.84
CA SER A 20 4.83 -2.65 -7.10
C SER A 20 5.44 -1.28 -7.44
N GLY A 21 6.77 -1.25 -7.38
CA GLY A 21 7.61 -0.15 -7.80
C GLY A 21 7.88 -0.23 -9.29
N ARG A 22 8.08 0.91 -9.96
CA ARG A 22 8.55 0.96 -11.34
C ARG A 22 9.96 1.49 -11.17
N GLY A 23 10.95 0.64 -11.41
CA GLY A 23 12.36 0.97 -11.24
C GLY A 23 12.65 2.37 -11.69
N GLN A 24 13.22 3.16 -10.77
CA GLN A 24 13.65 4.50 -11.06
C GLN A 24 14.80 4.38 -12.06
N THR A 25 14.50 4.44 -13.36
CA THR A 25 15.56 4.65 -14.34
C THR A 25 16.11 6.04 -14.06
N VAL A 26 17.21 6.10 -13.31
CA VAL A 26 18.09 7.26 -13.20
C VAL A 26 18.79 7.43 -14.55
N GLY A 27 18.01 7.87 -15.54
CA GLY A 27 18.43 8.05 -16.91
C GLY A 27 17.90 9.38 -17.39
N SER A 28 18.82 10.33 -17.55
CA SER A 28 18.63 11.65 -18.11
C SER A 28 17.56 11.70 -19.23
N GLY A 29 16.57 12.58 -19.07
CA GLY A 29 15.91 13.22 -20.20
C GLY A 29 14.97 12.40 -21.09
N ARG A 30 13.94 11.73 -20.54
CA ARG A 30 12.71 11.46 -21.33
C ARG A 30 11.50 12.16 -20.72
N SER A 31 11.26 13.36 -21.24
CA SER A 31 10.03 14.13 -21.07
C SER A 31 8.84 13.32 -21.58
N GLY A 32 8.20 12.58 -20.67
CA GLY A 32 6.95 11.87 -20.92
C GLY A 32 6.06 12.08 -19.72
N SER A 33 5.06 12.94 -19.84
CA SER A 33 4.13 13.33 -18.77
C SER A 33 3.47 12.14 -18.06
N LYS A 34 3.38 10.97 -18.70
CA LYS A 34 2.87 9.73 -18.10
C LYS A 34 3.85 9.12 -17.07
N ALA A 35 5.15 9.00 -17.38
CA ALA A 35 6.13 8.39 -16.48
C ALA A 35 6.30 9.19 -15.18
N LEU A 36 6.31 10.52 -15.29
CA LEU A 36 6.36 11.42 -14.14
C LEU A 36 5.12 11.28 -13.24
N ARG A 37 3.93 11.13 -13.83
CA ARG A 37 2.68 10.92 -13.08
C ARG A 37 2.73 9.61 -12.30
N ILE A 38 3.21 8.53 -12.91
CA ILE A 38 3.34 7.25 -12.20
C ILE A 38 4.34 7.36 -11.05
N LYS A 39 5.53 7.95 -11.29
CA LYS A 39 6.52 8.13 -10.24
C LYS A 39 5.96 8.92 -9.05
N LYS A 40 5.18 9.98 -9.32
CA LYS A 40 4.49 10.76 -8.28
C LYS A 40 3.48 9.91 -7.50
N LYS A 41 2.63 9.14 -8.19
CA LYS A 41 1.68 8.22 -7.54
C LYS A 41 2.39 7.21 -6.62
N GLN A 42 3.49 6.62 -7.07
CA GLN A 42 4.27 5.68 -6.25
C GLN A 42 4.87 6.35 -5.01
N GLN A 43 5.53 7.50 -5.19
CA GLN A 43 6.13 8.24 -4.09
C GLN A 43 5.09 8.73 -3.07
N ASP A 44 3.88 9.08 -3.52
CA ASP A 44 2.77 9.45 -2.64
C ASP A 44 2.31 8.26 -1.78
N VAL A 45 2.15 7.07 -2.37
CA VAL A 45 1.82 5.84 -1.61
C VAL A 45 2.92 5.50 -0.61
N LEU A 46 4.18 5.47 -1.07
CA LEU A 46 5.34 5.16 -0.23
C LEU A 46 5.47 6.17 0.92
N GLY A 47 5.42 7.47 0.59
CA GLY A 47 5.51 8.55 1.57
C GLY A 47 4.38 8.50 2.60
N PHE A 48 3.18 8.12 2.18
CA PHE A 48 2.08 7.89 3.10
C PHE A 48 2.38 6.73 4.05
N LEU A 49 2.76 5.55 3.54
CA LEU A 49 3.06 4.38 4.39
C LEU A 49 4.17 4.68 5.41
N HIS A 50 5.22 5.40 5.00
CA HIS A 50 6.25 5.92 5.90
C HIS A 50 5.67 6.81 7.01
N ALA A 51 4.79 7.75 6.65
CA ALA A 51 4.19 8.69 7.60
C ALA A 51 3.30 7.99 8.63
N VAL A 52 2.56 6.96 8.20
CA VAL A 52 1.70 6.16 9.08
C VAL A 52 2.42 4.97 9.74
N LYS A 53 3.75 4.86 9.56
CA LYS A 53 4.63 3.81 10.11
C LYS A 53 4.17 2.38 9.78
N ILE A 54 3.64 2.18 8.58
CA ILE A 54 3.32 0.85 8.07
C ILE A 54 4.58 0.26 7.44
N GLU A 55 4.94 -0.96 7.83
CA GLU A 55 6.03 -1.69 7.18
C GLU A 55 5.60 -2.14 5.78
N PHE A 56 6.45 -1.87 4.78
CA PHE A 56 6.18 -2.25 3.41
C PHE A 56 7.48 -2.63 2.68
N GLU A 57 7.30 -3.34 1.57
CA GLU A 57 8.36 -3.77 0.67
C GLU A 57 8.07 -3.26 -0.75
N GLU A 58 9.01 -2.53 -1.34
CA GLU A 58 8.92 -2.10 -2.73
C GLU A 58 9.44 -3.22 -3.65
N LYS A 59 8.56 -3.76 -4.49
CA LYS A 59 8.90 -4.75 -5.52
C LYS A 59 9.07 -4.05 -6.85
N ASP A 60 10.30 -3.80 -7.27
CA ASP A 60 10.59 -3.21 -8.58
C ASP A 60 10.19 -4.18 -9.71
N ILE A 61 9.20 -3.78 -10.53
CA ILE A 61 8.73 -4.55 -11.70
C ILE A 61 9.36 -4.10 -13.03
N ALA A 62 10.18 -3.04 -13.02
CA ALA A 62 10.86 -2.55 -14.21
C ALA A 62 12.22 -3.25 -14.40
N ALA A 63 12.99 -3.39 -13.32
CA ALA A 63 14.28 -4.07 -13.35
C ALA A 63 14.18 -5.58 -13.11
N ASN A 64 13.09 -6.06 -12.48
CA ASN A 64 12.90 -7.48 -12.17
C ASN A 64 11.65 -8.03 -12.88
N GLU A 65 11.86 -8.97 -13.81
CA GLU A 65 10.79 -9.58 -14.59
C GLU A 65 9.91 -10.54 -13.77
N GLU A 66 10.47 -11.19 -12.74
CA GLU A 66 9.73 -12.07 -11.85
C GLU A 66 8.68 -11.28 -11.06
N ASN A 67 9.07 -10.14 -10.48
CA ASN A 67 8.14 -9.23 -9.82
C ASN A 67 7.05 -8.75 -10.78
N ARG A 68 7.41 -8.47 -12.03
CA ARG A 68 6.46 -8.05 -13.08
C ARG A 68 5.45 -9.14 -13.42
N LYS A 69 5.90 -10.38 -13.54
CA LYS A 69 5.04 -11.54 -13.82
C LYS A 69 4.15 -11.84 -12.62
N TRP A 70 4.73 -11.93 -11.42
CA TRP A 70 4.04 -12.15 -10.17
C TRP A 70 2.94 -11.11 -9.94
N MET A 71 3.25 -9.81 -10.13
CA MET A 71 2.25 -8.74 -9.99
C MET A 71 1.06 -8.98 -10.93
N ARG A 72 1.29 -9.34 -12.20
CA ARG A 72 0.20 -9.58 -13.16
C ARG A 72 -0.63 -10.81 -12.84
N GLU A 73 0.02 -11.86 -12.36
CA GLU A 73 -0.64 -13.12 -11.97
C GLU A 73 -1.49 -12.96 -10.71
N ASN A 74 -1.04 -12.13 -9.76
CA ASN A 74 -1.74 -11.88 -8.50
C ASN A 74 -2.80 -10.77 -8.60
N ILE A 75 -2.83 -9.99 -9.69
CA ILE A 75 -3.95 -9.05 -9.95
C ILE A 75 -5.16 -9.86 -10.44
N PRO A 76 -6.30 -9.78 -9.74
CA PRO A 76 -7.50 -10.49 -10.13
C PRO A 76 -8.01 -9.97 -11.48
N GLU A 77 -8.56 -10.87 -12.29
CA GLU A 77 -8.87 -10.60 -13.70
C GLU A 77 -9.85 -9.43 -13.89
N HIS A 78 -10.79 -9.27 -12.96
CA HIS A 78 -11.75 -8.16 -12.96
C HIS A 78 -11.13 -6.79 -12.67
N CYS A 79 -9.95 -6.73 -12.04
CA CYS A 79 -9.18 -5.50 -11.81
C CYS A 79 -8.14 -5.24 -12.91
N ARG A 80 -7.97 -6.17 -13.86
CA ARG A 80 -7.07 -5.94 -15.00
C ARG A 80 -7.73 -4.94 -15.95
N PRO A 81 -6.98 -3.95 -16.47
CA PRO A 81 -7.53 -3.00 -17.42
C PRO A 81 -8.01 -3.71 -18.70
N THR A 82 -9.16 -3.27 -19.23
CA THR A 82 -9.78 -3.80 -20.46
C THR A 82 -8.87 -3.75 -21.69
N SER A 83 -7.87 -2.87 -21.67
CA SER A 83 -6.83 -2.80 -22.69
C SER A 83 -5.50 -2.38 -22.08
N GLY A 84 -4.48 -3.23 -22.24
CA GLY A 84 -3.10 -2.96 -21.81
C GLY A 84 -2.71 -3.65 -20.51
N ASN A 85 -1.59 -3.21 -19.93
CA ASN A 85 -1.02 -3.79 -18.71
C ASN A 85 -1.33 -2.91 -17.49
N SER A 86 -1.59 -3.53 -16.35
CA SER A 86 -1.74 -2.83 -15.07
C SER A 86 -0.50 -1.98 -14.79
N LEU A 87 -0.73 -0.69 -14.55
CA LEU A 87 0.33 0.28 -14.30
C LEU A 87 0.56 0.39 -12.79
N PRO A 88 1.82 0.40 -12.32
CA PRO A 88 2.08 0.63 -10.91
C PRO A 88 1.75 2.07 -10.48
N PRO A 89 1.53 2.34 -9.17
CA PRO A 89 1.61 1.40 -8.05
C PRO A 89 0.42 0.42 -8.00
N GLN A 90 0.73 -0.83 -7.67
CA GLN A 90 -0.24 -1.87 -7.33
C GLN A 90 0.09 -2.35 -5.92
N ILE A 91 -0.90 -2.36 -5.04
CA ILE A 91 -0.71 -2.57 -3.61
C ILE A 91 -1.27 -3.94 -3.27
N PHE A 92 -0.46 -4.71 -2.56
CA PHE A 92 -0.79 -6.05 -2.12
C PHE A 92 -0.49 -6.14 -0.63
N ASN A 93 -1.35 -6.83 0.10
CA ASN A 93 -1.03 -7.32 1.42
C ASN A 93 -0.67 -8.80 1.27
N ASP A 94 0.61 -9.13 1.46
CA ASP A 94 1.16 -10.44 1.12
C ASP A 94 0.93 -10.87 -0.33
N SER A 95 -0.09 -11.70 -0.55
CA SER A 95 -0.51 -12.22 -1.85
C SER A 95 -1.93 -11.76 -2.20
N GLN A 96 -2.59 -11.04 -1.30
CA GLN A 96 -3.91 -10.48 -1.51
C GLN A 96 -3.77 -9.12 -2.19
N TYR A 97 -4.42 -8.98 -3.34
CA TYR A 97 -4.51 -7.70 -4.03
C TYR A 97 -5.42 -6.74 -3.24
N CYS A 98 -4.87 -5.61 -2.80
CA CYS A 98 -5.62 -4.56 -2.12
C CYS A 98 -6.25 -3.62 -3.15
N GLY A 99 -5.47 -3.18 -4.13
CA GLY A 99 -5.94 -2.27 -5.17
C GLY A 99 -4.81 -1.50 -5.86
N ASP A 100 -5.20 -0.59 -6.73
CA ASP A 100 -4.30 0.34 -7.42
C ASP A 100 -4.20 1.68 -6.67
N TYR A 101 -3.57 2.68 -7.31
CA TYR A 101 -3.48 4.02 -6.73
C TYR A 101 -4.84 4.67 -6.48
N ASP A 102 -5.81 4.48 -7.37
CA ASP A 102 -7.07 5.20 -7.30
C ASP A 102 -7.90 4.64 -6.13
N ALA A 103 -7.89 3.31 -5.94
CA ALA A 103 -8.46 2.67 -4.76
C ALA A 103 -7.77 3.08 -3.44
N PHE A 104 -6.44 3.21 -3.45
CA PHE A 104 -5.69 3.73 -2.30
C PHE A 104 -6.03 5.18 -2.00
N PHE A 105 -6.18 6.02 -3.02
CA PHE A 105 -6.54 7.42 -2.87
C PHE A 105 -7.94 7.55 -2.26
N GLU A 106 -8.91 6.79 -2.75
CA GLU A 106 -10.27 6.73 -2.18
C GLU A 106 -10.24 6.28 -0.71
N ALA A 107 -9.48 5.23 -0.39
CA ALA A 107 -9.30 4.77 0.98
C ALA A 107 -8.68 5.85 1.87
N ARG A 108 -7.72 6.63 1.34
CA ARG A 108 -7.09 7.75 2.04
C ARG A 108 -8.07 8.88 2.31
N GLU A 109 -8.91 9.24 1.35
CA GLU A 109 -9.94 10.27 1.54
C GLU A 109 -10.98 9.84 2.58
N ASN A 110 -11.32 8.56 2.61
CA ASN A 110 -12.26 7.99 3.57
C ASN A 110 -11.65 7.66 4.94
N ASN A 111 -10.35 7.91 5.16
CA ASN A 111 -9.62 7.46 6.35
C ASN A 111 -9.82 5.95 6.62
N ALA A 112 -9.77 5.15 5.56
CA ALA A 112 -9.97 3.70 5.55
C ALA A 112 -8.76 2.97 4.94
N VAL A 113 -7.56 3.55 5.05
CA VAL A 113 -6.35 3.00 4.43
C VAL A 113 -5.91 1.73 5.12
N TYR A 114 -6.03 1.64 6.45
CA TYR A 114 -5.68 0.42 7.16
C TYR A 114 -6.60 -0.72 6.71
N ALA A 115 -7.92 -0.50 6.65
CA ALA A 115 -8.88 -1.45 6.13
C ALA A 115 -8.61 -1.84 4.66
N PHE A 116 -8.28 -0.87 3.80
CA PHE A 116 -7.89 -1.12 2.40
C PHE A 116 -6.65 -2.02 2.30
N LEU A 117 -5.67 -1.81 3.18
CA LEU A 117 -4.48 -2.64 3.27
C LEU A 117 -4.76 -3.98 3.97
N GLY A 118 -5.98 -4.24 4.45
CA GLY A 118 -6.28 -5.44 5.24
C GLY A 118 -5.55 -5.45 6.59
N LEU A 119 -5.23 -4.27 7.13
CA LEU A 119 -4.55 -4.07 8.40
C LEU A 119 -5.52 -3.54 9.45
N THR A 120 -5.25 -3.86 10.70
CA THR A 120 -5.98 -3.26 11.83
C THR A 120 -5.47 -1.85 12.08
N ALA A 121 -6.37 -0.87 12.03
CA ALA A 121 -6.05 0.51 12.36
C ALA A 121 -5.55 0.61 13.83
N PRO A 122 -4.40 1.24 14.09
CA PRO A 122 -3.87 1.35 15.44
C PRO A 122 -4.77 2.26 16.30
N PRO A 123 -4.86 1.99 17.62
CA PRO A 123 -5.65 2.81 18.53
C PRO A 123 -5.14 4.26 18.53
N GLY A 124 -6.04 5.23 18.41
CA GLY A 124 -5.70 6.66 18.29
C GLY A 124 -5.40 7.14 16.87
N SER A 125 -5.49 6.27 15.86
CA SER A 125 -5.57 6.71 14.46
C SER A 125 -6.97 7.24 14.14
N LYS A 126 -7.03 8.17 13.18
CA LYS A 126 -8.31 8.72 12.68
C LYS A 126 -9.29 7.64 12.24
N GLU A 127 -8.78 6.56 11.64
CA GLU A 127 -9.58 5.42 11.19
C GLU A 127 -10.17 4.63 12.36
N ALA A 128 -9.36 4.32 13.38
CA ALA A 128 -9.83 3.61 14.58
C ALA A 128 -10.90 4.43 15.34
N GLU A 129 -10.71 5.75 15.43
CA GLU A 129 -11.70 6.66 16.02
C GLU A 129 -13.00 6.71 15.21
N ALA A 130 -12.92 6.76 13.88
CA ALA A 130 -14.09 6.76 13.01
C ALA A 130 -14.87 5.44 13.09
N LEU A 131 -14.17 4.31 13.15
CA LEU A 131 -14.78 2.98 13.31
C LEU A 131 -15.47 2.84 14.67
N ALA A 132 -14.82 3.31 15.74
CA ALA A 132 -15.40 3.30 17.07
C ALA A 132 -16.69 4.14 17.16
N LYS A 133 -16.73 5.30 16.49
CA LYS A 133 -17.94 6.15 16.42
C LYS A 133 -19.08 5.47 15.67
N LYS A 134 -18.81 4.89 14.50
CA LYS A 134 -19.84 4.17 13.72
C LYS A 134 -20.44 2.98 14.47
N ASN A 135 -19.62 2.24 15.23
CA ASN A 135 -20.12 1.12 16.02
C ASN A 135 -20.97 1.59 17.22
N ALA A 136 -20.66 2.75 17.80
CA ALA A 136 -21.44 3.33 18.89
C ALA A 136 -22.80 3.90 18.44
N GLU A 137 -22.91 4.35 17.18
CA GLU A 137 -24.15 4.90 16.61
C GLU A 137 -25.13 3.83 16.11
N SER A 138 -24.66 2.60 15.89
CA SER A 138 -25.48 1.47 15.43
C SER A 138 -26.02 0.59 16.56
N SER A 139 -25.83 1.00 17.82
CA SER A 139 -26.13 0.20 19.01
C SER A 139 -27.13 0.85 19.95
#